data_AF-A0A2E5BRN7-F1
#
_entry.id   AF-A0A2E5BRN7-F1
#
_cell.length_a   1.000
_cell.length_b   1.000
_cell.length_c   1.000
_cell.angle_alpha   90.00
_cell.angle_beta   90.00
_cell.angle_gamma   90.00
#
_symmetry.space_group_name_H-M   'P 1'
#
loop_
_entity.id
_entity.type
_entity.pdbx_description
1 polymer ?
#
loop_
_entity_poly.entity_id
_entity_poly.type
_entity_poly.pdbx_seq_one_letter_code
_entity_poly.pdbx_strand_id
1 'polypeptide(L)'
;MTQQKVQRLPVWQAYVFAVLFVLGSATMPMQAVAASGAASGFMERNTDRTGGDFRVFTSGPQGPRHCASECASDAQCKAWTYVAMGNEGPNATCHLKLVVPPAVQTPCCISGVTVGSSTPGRRTGY
;
A
#
# COMPACT_ATOMS: atom_id res chain seq x y z
N MET A 1 -25.59 -9.36 29.52
CA MET A 1 -25.67 -7.91 29.79
C MET A 1 -24.74 -7.59 30.95
N THR A 2 -23.45 -7.43 30.67
CA THR A 2 -22.41 -7.14 31.66
C THR A 2 -22.30 -5.63 31.82
N GLN A 3 -22.76 -5.11 32.97
CA GLN A 3 -22.67 -3.70 33.34
C GLN A 3 -21.19 -3.32 33.56
N GLN A 4 -20.69 -2.39 32.75
CA GLN A 4 -19.35 -1.85 32.81
C GLN A 4 -19.29 -0.78 33.91
N LYS A 5 -18.73 -1.14 35.06
CA LYS A 5 -18.47 -0.24 36.20
C LYS A 5 -17.40 0.78 35.78
N VAL A 6 -17.82 1.92 35.25
CA VAL A 6 -16.95 3.08 34.98
C VAL A 6 -16.45 3.60 36.33
N GLN A 7 -15.28 3.12 36.76
CA GLN A 7 -14.62 3.58 37.98
C GLN A 7 -14.05 4.98 37.73
N ARG A 8 -14.77 6.02 38.17
CA ARG A 8 -14.28 7.40 38.20
C ARG A 8 -13.24 7.53 39.31
N LEU A 9 -11.96 7.58 38.95
CA LEU A 9 -10.87 7.80 39.90
C LEU A 9 -10.83 9.30 40.32
N PRO A 10 -10.53 9.62 41.59
CA PRO A 10 -10.47 11.00 42.10
C PRO A 10 -9.28 11.78 41.50
N VAL A 11 -9.49 13.07 41.21
CA VAL A 11 -8.55 13.95 40.49
C VAL A 11 -7.16 14.03 41.15
N TRP A 12 -7.06 13.92 42.48
CA TRP A 12 -5.77 13.87 43.19
C TRP A 12 -4.90 12.67 42.77
N GLN A 13 -5.52 11.55 42.38
CA GLN A 13 -4.80 10.36 41.93
C GLN A 13 -4.03 10.63 40.63
N ALA A 14 -4.52 11.51 39.75
CA ALA A 14 -3.80 11.94 38.54
C ALA A 14 -2.61 12.88 38.85
N TYR A 15 -2.68 13.66 39.93
CA TYR A 15 -1.61 14.60 40.32
C TYR A 15 -0.37 13.89 40.86
N VAL A 16 -0.54 12.80 41.62
CA VAL A 16 0.60 12.01 42.13
C VAL A 16 1.38 11.36 40.98
N PHE A 17 0.70 10.85 39.95
CA PHE A 17 1.35 10.26 38.78
C PHE A 17 2.08 11.29 37.92
N ALA A 18 1.58 12.53 37.82
CA ALA A 18 2.21 13.59 37.03
C ALA A 18 3.53 14.10 37.65
N VAL A 19 3.60 14.23 38.99
CA VAL A 19 4.77 14.80 39.68
C VAL A 19 5.95 13.81 39.73
N LEU A 20 5.68 12.51 39.81
CA LEU A 20 6.72 11.47 39.81
C LEU A 20 7.39 11.27 38.43
N PHE A 21 6.76 11.72 37.34
CA PHE A 21 7.28 11.52 35.98
C PHE A 21 8.28 12.61 35.54
N VAL A 22 8.43 13.73 36.27
CA VAL A 22 9.22 14.90 35.81
C VAL A 22 10.67 14.90 36.32
N LEU A 23 11.02 14.09 37.33
CA LEU A 23 12.36 14.13 37.96
C LEU A 23 13.15 12.81 37.90
N GLY A 24 12.69 11.81 37.13
CA GLY A 24 13.33 10.51 36.99
C GLY A 24 13.90 10.26 35.59
N SER A 25 15.21 10.44 35.45
CA SER A 25 16.06 10.13 34.28
C SER A 25 15.70 8.89 33.47
N ALA A 26 15.69 9.02 32.14
CA ALA A 26 16.49 8.21 31.20
C ALA A 26 15.93 8.33 29.78
N THR A 27 16.77 8.84 28.88
CA THR A 27 16.83 8.52 27.45
C THR A 27 15.64 7.73 26.89
N MET A 28 14.66 8.44 26.30
CA MET A 28 13.72 7.78 25.40
C MET A 28 14.53 7.20 24.23
N PRO A 29 14.45 5.88 23.94
CA PRO A 29 15.03 5.36 22.71
C PRO A 29 14.25 5.98 21.56
N MET A 30 14.98 6.67 20.67
CA MET A 30 14.46 7.14 19.39
C MET A 30 14.04 5.89 18.61
N GLN A 31 12.76 5.53 18.70
CA GLN A 31 12.21 4.43 17.93
C GLN A 31 12.34 4.81 16.46
N ALA A 32 13.23 4.11 15.76
CA ALA A 32 13.35 4.21 14.32
C ALA A 32 12.00 3.78 13.72
N VAL A 33 11.18 4.76 13.35
CA VAL A 33 10.04 4.54 12.47
C VAL A 33 10.64 4.08 11.15
N ALA A 34 10.64 2.76 10.92
CA ALA A 34 10.86 2.23 9.59
C ALA A 34 9.75 2.82 8.72
N ALA A 35 10.09 3.84 7.94
CA ALA A 35 9.25 4.31 6.87
C ALA A 35 9.06 3.09 5.95
N SER A 36 7.93 2.41 6.09
CA SER A 36 7.40 1.58 5.03
C SER A 36 7.19 2.55 3.88
N GLY A 37 8.20 2.69 3.03
CA GLY A 37 8.11 3.45 1.81
C GLY A 37 6.97 2.83 1.03
N ALA A 38 5.78 3.41 1.15
CA ALA A 38 4.69 3.16 0.25
C ALA A 38 5.22 3.63 -1.10
N ALA A 39 5.82 2.69 -1.83
CA ALA A 39 6.13 2.83 -3.24
C ALA A 39 4.83 3.31 -3.86
N SER A 40 4.76 4.61 -4.06
CA SER A 40 3.60 5.29 -4.62
C SER A 40 3.69 5.02 -6.11
N GLY A 41 3.50 3.75 -6.48
CA GLY A 41 3.41 3.31 -7.85
C GLY A 41 2.25 4.06 -8.47
N PHE A 42 2.53 4.79 -9.55
CA PHE A 42 1.48 5.47 -10.30
C PHE A 42 0.53 4.41 -10.84
N MET A 43 -0.73 4.44 -10.40
CA MET A 43 -1.80 3.56 -10.90
C MET A 43 -2.48 4.21 -12.09
N GLU A 44 -2.29 3.64 -13.26
CA GLU A 44 -2.93 4.04 -14.51
C GLU A 44 -4.21 3.22 -14.69
N ARG A 45 -5.35 3.86 -14.43
CA ARG A 45 -6.67 3.26 -14.71
C ARG A 45 -6.92 3.21 -16.21
N ASN A 46 -7.72 2.23 -16.63
CA ASN A 46 -8.08 2.00 -18.03
C ASN A 46 -6.87 1.86 -18.95
N THR A 47 -5.80 1.23 -18.45
CA THR A 47 -4.54 1.10 -19.17
C THR A 47 -4.03 -0.32 -19.01
N ASP A 48 -3.90 -1.03 -20.12
CA ASP A 48 -3.14 -2.26 -20.20
C ASP A 48 -1.72 -1.98 -20.69
N ARG A 49 -0.75 -2.66 -20.10
CA ARG A 49 0.60 -2.77 -20.64
C ARG A 49 0.74 -4.23 -21.01
N THR A 50 0.66 -4.60 -22.27
CA THR A 50 0.71 -6.01 -22.69
C THR A 50 2.17 -6.45 -22.88
N GLY A 51 2.53 -7.62 -22.34
CA GLY A 51 3.83 -8.26 -22.55
C GLY A 51 4.86 -8.02 -21.43
N GLY A 52 5.93 -8.80 -21.45
CA GLY A 52 6.98 -8.75 -20.42
C GLY A 52 6.58 -9.37 -19.08
N ASP A 53 5.48 -10.11 -19.05
CA ASP A 53 4.95 -10.80 -17.88
C ASP A 53 5.86 -11.97 -17.47
N PHE A 54 6.36 -11.94 -16.24
CA PHE A 54 7.18 -13.02 -15.70
C PHE A 54 6.44 -13.83 -14.63
N ARG A 55 5.41 -13.24 -14.03
CA ARG A 55 4.61 -13.89 -13.00
C ARG A 55 3.17 -13.46 -13.11
N VAL A 56 2.27 -14.45 -13.17
CA VAL A 56 0.83 -14.24 -13.21
C VAL A 56 0.19 -15.01 -12.06
N PHE A 57 -0.68 -14.36 -11.29
CA PHE A 57 -1.38 -14.98 -10.17
C PHE A 57 -2.75 -14.33 -9.97
N THR A 58 -3.64 -15.05 -9.29
CA THR A 58 -4.97 -14.53 -8.96
C THR A 58 -4.87 -13.53 -7.81
N SER A 59 -5.31 -12.29 -8.06
CA SER A 59 -5.29 -11.20 -7.07
C SER A 59 -6.24 -11.40 -5.89
N GLY A 60 -7.27 -12.24 -6.08
CA GLY A 60 -8.35 -12.42 -5.10
C GLY A 60 -9.16 -11.13 -4.86
N PRO A 61 -9.84 -10.98 -3.71
CA PRO A 61 -10.64 -9.80 -3.41
C PRO A 61 -9.82 -8.54 -3.07
N GLN A 62 -8.48 -8.66 -3.01
CA GLN A 62 -7.58 -7.58 -2.60
C GLN A 62 -7.34 -6.53 -3.71
N GLY A 63 -7.70 -6.86 -4.95
CA GLY A 63 -7.72 -5.93 -6.07
C GLY A 63 -6.33 -5.42 -6.51
N PRO A 64 -6.26 -4.26 -7.18
CA PRO A 64 -5.04 -3.77 -7.82
C PRO A 64 -3.92 -3.39 -6.84
N ARG A 65 -4.26 -3.04 -5.59
CA ARG A 65 -3.27 -2.74 -4.54
C ARG A 65 -2.40 -3.94 -4.20
N HIS A 66 -2.96 -5.15 -4.28
CA HIS A 66 -2.20 -6.37 -4.04
C HIS A 66 -1.15 -6.58 -5.13
N CYS A 67 -1.51 -6.40 -6.41
CA CYS A 67 -0.53 -6.47 -7.52
C CYS A 67 0.59 -5.45 -7.33
N ALA A 68 0.25 -4.22 -6.91
CA ALA A 68 1.23 -3.18 -6.64
C ALA A 68 2.19 -3.56 -5.50
N SER A 69 1.66 -4.14 -4.42
CA SER A 69 2.45 -4.57 -3.26
C SER A 69 3.38 -5.73 -3.60
N GLU A 70 2.90 -6.73 -4.36
CA GLU A 70 3.73 -7.84 -4.81
C GLU A 70 4.84 -7.36 -5.76
N CYS A 71 4.52 -6.44 -6.66
CA CYS A 71 5.52 -5.82 -7.51
C CYS A 71 6.54 -4.98 -6.70
N ALA A 72 6.11 -4.28 -5.66
CA ALA A 72 7.00 -3.50 -4.82
C ALA A 72 7.93 -4.38 -3.96
N SER A 73 7.50 -5.59 -3.62
CA SER A 73 8.32 -6.58 -2.89
C SER A 73 9.36 -7.27 -3.77
N ASP A 74 9.22 -7.22 -5.09
CA ASP A 74 10.11 -7.88 -6.05
C ASP A 74 10.93 -6.84 -6.82
N ALA A 75 12.24 -6.80 -6.56
CA ALA A 75 13.16 -5.87 -7.22
C ALA A 75 13.26 -6.05 -8.75
N GLN A 76 12.85 -7.20 -9.28
CA GLN A 76 12.82 -7.47 -10.72
C GLN A 76 11.57 -6.86 -11.38
N CYS A 77 10.53 -6.59 -10.60
CA CYS A 77 9.28 -6.06 -11.10
C CYS A 77 9.40 -4.57 -11.42
N LYS A 78 9.20 -4.23 -12.70
CA LYS A 78 9.22 -2.85 -13.22
C LYS A 78 7.82 -2.30 -13.47
N ALA A 79 6.87 -3.18 -13.78
CA ALA A 79 5.47 -2.83 -14.01
C ALA A 79 4.55 -3.97 -13.58
N TRP A 80 3.27 -3.67 -13.40
CA TRP A 80 2.23 -4.65 -13.11
C TRP A 80 0.93 -4.26 -13.82
N THR A 81 0.10 -5.25 -14.14
CA THR A 81 -1.27 -5.06 -14.65
C THR A 81 -2.24 -5.87 -13.80
N TYR A 82 -3.28 -5.22 -13.31
CA TYR A 82 -4.46 -5.84 -12.72
C TYR A 82 -5.55 -5.95 -13.78
N VAL A 83 -6.03 -7.16 -13.99
CA VAL A 83 -7.13 -7.48 -14.90
C VAL A 83 -8.33 -7.88 -14.04
N ALA A 84 -9.43 -7.15 -14.15
CA ALA A 84 -10.64 -7.47 -13.41
C ALA A 84 -11.30 -8.76 -13.93
N MET A 85 -12.04 -9.45 -13.05
CA MET A 85 -12.84 -10.61 -13.43
C MET A 85 -13.75 -10.31 -14.63
N GLY A 86 -13.94 -11.28 -15.50
CA GLY A 86 -14.75 -11.17 -16.72
C GLY A 86 -14.00 -10.67 -17.96
N ASN A 87 -12.74 -10.22 -17.84
CA ASN A 87 -11.93 -9.80 -18.99
C ASN A 87 -11.10 -10.95 -19.57
N GLU A 88 -10.26 -11.58 -18.76
CA GLU A 88 -9.42 -12.72 -19.18
C GLU A 88 -9.93 -14.07 -18.64
N GLY A 89 -10.80 -14.04 -17.61
CA GLY A 89 -11.37 -15.23 -17.00
C GLY A 89 -12.34 -14.90 -15.87
N PRO A 90 -12.84 -15.93 -15.16
CA PRO A 90 -13.80 -15.73 -14.06
C PRO A 90 -13.19 -15.05 -12.82
N ASN A 91 -11.86 -14.98 -12.74
CA ASN A 91 -11.14 -14.44 -11.60
C ASN A 91 -10.33 -13.21 -12.00
N ALA A 92 -10.07 -12.31 -11.04
CA ALA A 92 -9.20 -11.16 -11.25
C ALA A 92 -7.71 -11.57 -11.14
N THR A 93 -6.93 -11.27 -12.17
CA THR A 93 -5.51 -11.68 -12.28
C THR A 93 -4.56 -10.48 -12.15
N CYS A 94 -3.43 -10.72 -11.51
CA CYS A 94 -2.27 -9.83 -11.46
C CYS A 94 -1.20 -10.37 -12.39
N HIS A 95 -0.66 -9.50 -13.23
CA HIS A 95 0.45 -9.81 -14.13
C HIS A 95 1.63 -8.90 -13.78
N LEU A 96 2.70 -9.48 -13.21
CA LEU A 96 3.93 -8.77 -12.88
C LEU A 96 4.90 -8.83 -14.05
N LYS A 97 5.61 -7.72 -14.29
CA LYS A 97 6.40 -7.51 -15.50
C LYS A 97 7.84 -7.09 -15.21
N LEU A 98 8.78 -7.64 -15.97
CA LEU A 98 10.23 -7.34 -15.89
C LEU A 98 10.62 -6.08 -16.66
N VAL A 99 9.73 -5.60 -17.54
CA VAL A 99 9.91 -4.40 -18.36
C VAL A 99 8.70 -3.50 -18.19
N VAL A 100 8.78 -2.27 -18.72
CA VAL A 100 7.64 -1.34 -18.80
C VAL A 100 7.16 -1.33 -20.26
N PRO A 101 6.13 -2.13 -20.64
CA PRO A 101 5.57 -2.08 -21.98
C PRO A 101 4.90 -0.73 -22.28
N PRO A 102 4.65 -0.42 -23.57
CA PRO A 102 3.84 0.72 -23.94
C PRO A 102 2.44 0.62 -23.32
N ALA A 103 1.92 1.76 -22.88
CA ALA A 103 0.57 1.87 -22.32
C ALA A 103 -0.48 1.86 -23.45
N VAL A 104 -1.40 0.91 -23.38
CA VAL A 104 -2.56 0.76 -24.25
C VAL A 104 -3.81 1.11 -23.46
N GLN A 105 -4.63 2.04 -23.94
CA GLN A 105 -5.87 2.41 -23.24
C GLN A 105 -6.92 1.33 -23.41
N THR A 106 -7.28 0.66 -22.32
CA THR A 106 -8.28 -0.41 -22.29
C THR A 106 -9.08 -0.34 -21.00
N PRO A 107 -10.43 -0.29 -21.04
CA PRO A 107 -11.27 -0.11 -19.84
C PRO A 107 -11.23 -1.26 -18.83
N CYS A 108 -10.64 -2.41 -19.19
CA CYS A 108 -10.57 -3.60 -18.33
C CYS A 108 -9.63 -3.47 -17.14
N CYS A 109 -8.58 -2.67 -17.31
CA CYS A 109 -7.32 -2.99 -16.69
C CYS A 109 -6.73 -1.77 -15.98
N ILE A 110 -6.13 -2.03 -14.83
CA ILE A 110 -5.42 -1.02 -14.04
C ILE A 110 -3.97 -1.46 -14.01
N SER A 111 -3.09 -0.69 -14.62
CA SER A 111 -1.66 -0.98 -14.58
C SER A 111 -0.93 0.01 -13.68
N GLY A 112 0.30 -0.34 -13.30
CA GLY A 112 1.18 0.58 -12.62
C GLY A 112 2.63 0.27 -12.90
N VAL A 113 3.49 1.24 -12.61
CA VAL A 113 4.94 1.15 -12.80
C VAL A 113 5.64 1.48 -11.49
N THR A 114 6.62 0.66 -11.14
CA THR A 114 7.43 0.79 -9.91
C THR A 114 8.71 1.56 -10.18
N VAL A 115 9.21 1.52 -11.42
CA VAL A 115 10.40 2.27 -11.84
C VAL A 115 10.00 3.56 -12.55
N GLY A 116 10.19 4.70 -11.89
CA GLY A 116 10.48 5.97 -12.56
C GLY A 116 9.45 6.53 -13.54
N SER A 117 8.14 6.42 -13.30
CA SER A 117 7.17 7.36 -13.89
C SER A 117 6.79 8.51 -12.96
N SER A 118 7.73 8.93 -12.12
CA SER A 118 7.80 10.34 -11.76
C SER A 118 8.30 11.12 -12.98
N THR A 119 7.52 11.15 -14.07
CA THR A 119 7.53 12.36 -14.88
C THR A 119 6.93 13.43 -13.97
N PRO A 120 7.69 14.44 -13.53
CA PRO A 120 7.16 15.50 -12.70
C PRO A 120 6.20 16.31 -13.59
N GLY A 121 4.92 15.92 -13.63
CA GLY A 121 3.99 16.52 -14.59
C GLY A 121 2.56 16.03 -14.52
N ARG A 122 2.28 14.78 -14.15
CA ARG A 122 0.89 14.33 -14.02
C ARG A 122 0.37 14.55 -12.61
N ARG A 123 0.02 15.81 -12.36
CA ARG A 123 -0.67 16.27 -11.16
C ARG A 123 -1.95 15.45 -10.91
N THR A 124 -2.26 15.33 -9.61
CA THR A 124 -3.56 14.99 -8.99
C THR A 124 -4.07 13.56 -9.25
N GLY A 125 -4.31 12.72 -8.25
CA GLY A 125 -4.65 12.95 -6.85
C GLY A 125 -5.75 11.94 -6.49
N TYR A 126 -5.69 11.36 -5.30
CA TYR A 126 -6.71 10.47 -4.74
C TYR A 126 -7.97 11.24 -4.37
#